data_AF-F9NWV0-F1
#
_entry.id   AF-F9NWV0-F1
#
_cell.length_a   1.000
_cell.length_b   1.000
_cell.length_c   1.000
_cell.angle_alpha   90.00
_cell.angle_beta   90.00
_cell.angle_gamma   90.00
#
_symmetry.space_group_name_H-M   'P 1'
#
loop_
_entity.id
_entity.type
_entity.pdbx_description
1 polymer ?
#
loop_
_entity_poly.entity_id
_entity_poly.type
_entity_poly.pdbx_seq_one_letter_code
_entity_poly.pdbx_strand_id
1 'polypeptide(L)'
;MSSSLQVVLACSYSLVLLVVAWLLDVLGRHGARMSREWKTTNFIYHDDRDGWKCHEDHWLWPASFDPQKRVVRYRGQHEICGRCPIKDTCSPTMSAREVTMPVDPWPYSEAGLFHRGMTVCVMVAALALPVGMFFVARSVAEVLALVVTIAIVGLALVPTAASMRHRPVDIPEGLPLEASVSDAGTTHDDGRVRVLGVHGQATTDRAGDEADRLIARYGARWRSDRTRYRSVEQAAVAEAQARSAFDRRRYYRGTDDVDAGRSRT
;
A
#
# COMPACT_ATOMS: atom_id res chain seq x y z
N MET A 1 13.48 11.45 -47.98
CA MET A 1 14.32 11.29 -46.78
C MET A 1 15.38 10.24 -47.11
N SER A 2 16.67 10.49 -46.88
CA SER A 2 17.72 9.51 -47.18
C SER A 2 17.69 8.34 -46.18
N SER A 3 18.07 7.13 -46.61
CA SER A 3 18.12 5.95 -45.74
C SER A 3 19.05 6.16 -44.54
N SER A 4 20.16 6.86 -44.71
CA SER A 4 21.09 7.16 -43.62
C SER A 4 20.48 8.09 -42.57
N LEU A 5 19.67 9.07 -42.96
CA LEU A 5 18.94 9.92 -42.01
C LEU A 5 17.91 9.11 -41.21
N GLN A 6 17.21 8.18 -41.87
CA GLN A 6 16.26 7.29 -41.21
C GLN A 6 16.93 6.40 -40.15
N VAL A 7 18.11 5.85 -40.45
CA VAL A 7 18.90 5.05 -39.51
C VAL A 7 19.35 5.89 -38.31
N VAL A 8 19.86 7.11 -38.55
CA VAL A 8 20.29 8.02 -37.48
C VAL A 8 19.11 8.37 -36.55
N LEU A 9 17.93 8.66 -37.11
CA LEU A 9 16.72 8.93 -36.33
C LEU A 9 16.24 7.71 -35.54
N ALA A 10 16.31 6.52 -36.12
CA ALA A 10 15.95 5.28 -35.43
C ALA A 10 16.89 5.02 -34.24
N CYS A 11 18.21 5.14 -34.46
CA CYS A 11 19.21 4.95 -33.39
C CYS A 11 19.06 5.99 -32.28
N SER A 12 18.90 7.27 -32.61
CA SER A 12 18.76 8.33 -31.61
C SER A 12 17.47 8.17 -30.81
N TYR A 13 16.36 7.82 -31.45
CA TYR A 13 15.10 7.52 -30.78
C TYR A 13 15.23 6.34 -29.79
N SER A 14 15.89 5.26 -30.19
CA SER A 14 16.15 4.12 -29.29
C SER A 14 16.97 4.51 -28.06
N LEU A 15 18.01 5.34 -28.23
CA LEU A 15 18.81 5.84 -27.12
C LEU A 15 17.99 6.76 -26.19
N VAL A 16 17.13 7.60 -26.74
CA VAL A 16 16.20 8.42 -25.94
C VAL A 16 15.26 7.54 -25.13
N LEU A 17 14.67 6.50 -25.73
CA LEU A 17 13.82 5.56 -25.00
C LEU A 17 14.58 4.81 -23.91
N LEU A 18 15.84 4.46 -24.14
CA LEU A 18 16.69 3.84 -23.11
C LEU A 18 16.90 4.79 -21.91
N VAL A 19 17.15 6.08 -22.17
CA VAL A 19 17.25 7.11 -21.12
C VAL A 19 15.93 7.25 -20.37
N VAL A 20 14.80 7.28 -21.07
CA VAL A 20 13.46 7.34 -20.45
C VAL A 20 13.22 6.12 -19.56
N ALA A 21 13.55 4.92 -20.04
CA ALA A 21 13.43 3.68 -19.26
C ALA A 21 14.28 3.76 -17.97
N TRP A 22 15.52 4.24 -18.06
CA TRP A 22 16.37 4.44 -16.90
C TRP A 22 15.78 5.47 -15.91
N LEU A 23 15.24 6.59 -16.40
CA LEU A 23 14.59 7.60 -15.57
C LEU A 23 13.37 7.04 -14.84
N LEU A 24 12.53 6.23 -15.51
CA LEU A 24 11.37 5.57 -14.89
C LEU A 24 11.79 4.66 -13.73
N ASP A 25 12.89 3.93 -13.88
CA ASP A 25 13.43 3.07 -12.82
C ASP A 25 13.98 3.89 -11.63
N VAL A 26 14.65 5.01 -11.89
CA VAL A 26 15.15 5.92 -10.85
C VAL A 26 14.01 6.61 -10.10
N LEU A 27 13.03 7.16 -10.82
CA LEU A 27 11.86 7.79 -10.21
C LEU A 27 11.00 6.78 -9.46
N GLY A 28 10.84 5.57 -9.98
CA GLY A 28 10.16 4.48 -9.30
C GLY A 28 10.80 4.15 -7.95
N ARG A 29 12.14 4.02 -7.91
CA ARG A 29 12.89 3.83 -6.66
C ARG A 29 12.68 4.97 -5.67
N HIS A 30 12.79 6.20 -6.15
CA HIS A 30 12.66 7.38 -5.31
C HIS A 30 11.24 7.51 -4.73
N GLY A 31 10.22 7.35 -5.58
CA GLY A 31 8.81 7.38 -5.17
C GLY A 31 8.46 6.26 -4.20
N ALA A 32 8.99 5.05 -4.42
CA ALA A 32 8.82 3.93 -3.49
C ALA A 32 9.45 4.23 -2.12
N ARG A 33 10.64 4.83 -2.08
CA ARG A 33 11.29 5.24 -0.82
C ARG A 33 10.46 6.30 -0.10
N MET A 34 10.06 7.36 -0.80
CA MET A 34 9.27 8.45 -0.22
C MET A 34 7.90 7.97 0.28
N SER A 35 7.25 7.06 -0.45
CA SER A 35 5.98 6.46 -0.02
C SER A 35 6.11 5.63 1.27
N ARG A 36 7.24 4.91 1.44
CA ARG A 36 7.54 4.17 2.68
C ARG A 36 7.76 5.13 3.84
N GLU A 37 8.54 6.19 3.62
CA GLU A 37 8.81 7.23 4.62
C GLU A 37 7.51 7.92 5.08
N TRP A 38 6.62 8.31 4.16
CA TRP A 38 5.36 8.97 4.52
C TRP A 38 4.39 8.12 5.35
N LYS A 39 4.36 6.80 5.12
CA LYS A 39 3.53 5.89 5.93
C LYS A 39 4.07 5.70 7.34
N THR A 40 5.34 6.00 7.55
CA THR A 40 6.09 5.73 8.78
C THR A 40 6.63 6.99 9.44
N THR A 41 6.26 8.20 9.02
CA THR A 41 6.82 9.50 9.46
C THR A 41 7.01 9.68 10.98
N ASN A 42 6.20 9.04 11.83
CA ASN A 42 6.32 9.10 13.30
C ASN A 42 6.90 7.83 13.95
N PHE A 43 7.45 6.94 13.14
CA PHE A 43 7.99 5.64 13.52
C PHE A 43 9.39 5.49 12.94
N ILE A 44 10.36 5.16 13.79
CA ILE A 44 11.75 4.93 13.38
C ILE A 44 11.98 3.42 13.42
N TYR A 45 12.44 2.86 12.30
CA TYR A 45 12.84 1.46 12.26
C TYR A 45 14.25 1.31 12.85
N HIS A 46 14.43 0.25 13.62
CA HIS A 46 15.67 -0.08 14.31
C HIS A 46 16.12 -1.48 13.87
N ASP A 47 17.16 -1.53 13.03
CA ASP A 47 17.72 -2.79 12.51
C ASP A 47 18.28 -3.70 13.62
N ASP A 48 18.73 -3.14 14.75
CA ASP A 48 19.35 -3.88 15.85
C ASP A 48 18.36 -4.78 16.62
N ARG A 49 17.08 -4.43 16.60
CA ARG A 49 16.02 -5.18 17.31
C ARG A 49 14.91 -5.66 16.37
N ASP A 50 15.03 -5.44 15.07
CA ASP A 50 14.00 -5.73 14.07
C ASP A 50 12.62 -5.22 14.52
N GLY A 51 12.54 -3.92 14.78
CA GLY A 51 11.34 -3.31 15.37
C GLY A 51 11.20 -1.83 15.06
N TRP A 52 9.96 -1.34 15.17
CA TRP A 52 9.67 0.08 14.98
C TRP A 52 9.48 0.76 16.34
N LYS A 53 10.05 1.95 16.51
CA LYS A 53 9.87 2.78 17.69
C LYS A 53 8.94 3.95 17.36
N CYS A 54 7.90 4.12 18.15
CA CYS A 54 6.99 5.26 18.11
C CYS A 54 7.67 6.52 18.67
N HIS A 55 7.16 7.70 18.34
CA HIS A 55 7.58 8.97 18.96
C HIS A 55 7.36 9.06 20.49
N GLU A 56 6.48 8.24 21.06
CA GLU A 56 6.34 8.06 22.53
C GLU A 56 7.30 6.99 23.08
N ASP A 57 8.39 6.71 22.34
CA ASP A 57 9.45 5.75 22.69
C ASP A 57 9.02 4.29 22.92
N HIS A 58 7.80 3.92 22.55
CA HIS A 58 7.29 2.56 22.63
C HIS A 58 7.54 1.74 21.36
N TRP A 59 7.75 0.43 21.54
CA TRP A 59 8.11 -0.50 20.46
C TRP A 59 6.90 -1.18 19.82
N LEU A 60 6.99 -1.38 18.51
CA LEU A 60 6.14 -2.25 17.71
C LEU A 60 6.98 -3.42 17.22
N TRP A 61 6.54 -4.63 17.56
CA TRP A 61 7.23 -5.88 17.28
C TRP A 61 6.57 -6.60 16.12
N PRO A 62 7.30 -7.45 15.38
CA PRO A 62 6.72 -8.27 14.32
C PRO A 62 5.68 -9.22 14.94
N ALA A 63 4.45 -9.12 14.47
CA ALA A 63 3.30 -9.83 15.05
C ALA A 63 2.77 -10.91 14.11
N SER A 64 2.80 -10.67 12.80
CA SER A 64 2.37 -11.65 11.80
C SER A 64 2.95 -11.35 10.42
N PHE A 65 2.98 -12.36 9.57
CA PHE A 65 3.40 -12.27 8.17
C PHE A 65 2.21 -12.57 7.25
N ASP A 66 1.99 -11.73 6.24
CA ASP A 66 1.01 -11.96 5.18
C ASP A 66 1.73 -12.59 3.98
N PRO A 67 1.55 -13.91 3.72
CA PRO A 67 2.25 -14.59 2.63
C PRO A 67 1.77 -14.18 1.24
N GLN A 68 0.55 -13.63 1.09
CA GLN A 68 0.05 -13.18 -0.20
C GLN A 68 0.74 -11.86 -0.61
N LYS A 69 0.77 -10.90 0.31
CA LYS A 69 1.36 -9.57 0.06
C LYS A 69 2.85 -9.49 0.40
N ARG A 70 3.41 -10.53 1.01
CA ARG A 70 4.79 -10.60 1.51
C ARG A 70 5.16 -9.39 2.36
N VAL A 71 4.26 -9.06 3.30
CA VAL A 71 4.45 -7.99 4.28
C VAL A 71 4.49 -8.55 5.70
N VAL A 72 5.35 -7.99 6.55
CA VAL A 72 5.30 -8.21 7.99
C VAL A 72 4.47 -7.10 8.63
N ARG A 73 3.56 -7.50 9.52
CA ARG A 73 2.75 -6.61 10.34
C ARG A 73 3.45 -6.42 11.68
N TYR A 74 3.86 -5.20 11.96
CA TYR A 74 4.39 -4.79 13.24
C TYR A 74 3.27 -4.21 14.08
N ARG A 75 3.12 -4.68 15.32
CA ARG A 75 2.02 -4.27 16.20
C ARG A 75 2.57 -3.79 17.54
N GLY A 76 2.02 -2.69 18.03
CA GLY A 76 2.25 -2.22 19.40
C GLY A 76 1.52 -3.10 20.42
N GLN A 77 1.93 -3.03 21.68
CA GLN A 77 1.21 -3.74 22.74
C GLN A 77 -0.10 -3.02 23.05
N HIS A 78 -1.22 -3.77 23.09
CA HIS A 78 -2.55 -3.20 23.34
C HIS A 78 -2.63 -2.45 24.68
N GLU A 79 -1.94 -2.95 25.71
CA GLU A 79 -1.93 -2.34 27.03
C GLU A 79 -1.22 -0.97 27.04
N ILE A 80 -0.17 -0.82 26.23
CA ILE A 80 0.61 0.41 26.10
C ILE A 80 -0.13 1.39 25.19
N CYS A 81 -0.46 0.98 23.96
CA CYS A 81 -1.17 1.83 23.00
C CYS A 81 -2.55 2.25 23.51
N GLY A 82 -3.24 1.38 24.25
CA GLY A 82 -4.57 1.64 24.78
C GLY A 82 -4.63 2.73 25.85
N ARG A 83 -3.51 3.00 26.55
CA ARG A 83 -3.38 4.00 27.61
C ARG A 83 -2.56 5.23 27.19
N CYS A 84 -2.12 5.28 25.93
CA CYS A 84 -1.27 6.33 25.41
C CYS A 84 -2.04 7.68 25.34
N PRO A 85 -1.46 8.79 25.82
CA PRO A 85 -2.16 10.09 25.92
C PRO A 85 -2.57 10.66 24.55
N ILE A 86 -1.86 10.26 23.49
CA ILE A 86 -2.06 10.72 22.11
C ILE A 86 -2.77 9.67 21.24
N LYS A 87 -3.36 8.63 21.86
CA LYS A 87 -3.95 7.48 21.14
C LYS A 87 -4.91 7.93 20.05
N ASP A 88 -5.79 8.88 20.35
CA ASP A 88 -6.84 9.33 19.41
C ASP A 88 -6.26 9.95 18.13
N THR A 89 -5.06 10.53 18.22
CA THR A 89 -4.33 11.08 17.06
C THR A 89 -3.43 10.04 16.39
N CYS A 90 -2.84 9.12 17.16
CA CYS A 90 -1.88 8.14 16.69
C CYS A 90 -2.54 6.89 16.06
N SER A 91 -3.60 6.37 16.68
CA SER A 91 -4.36 5.18 16.25
C SER A 91 -5.81 5.34 16.72
N PRO A 92 -6.67 6.01 15.93
CA PRO A 92 -8.06 6.29 16.31
C PRO A 92 -8.93 5.01 16.42
N THR A 93 -8.43 3.88 15.93
CA THR A 93 -9.09 2.58 16.06
C THR A 93 -8.85 1.97 17.45
N MET A 94 -9.74 1.06 17.86
CA MET A 94 -9.64 0.37 19.15
C MET A 94 -8.44 -0.59 19.26
N SER A 95 -7.86 -0.98 18.12
CA SER A 95 -6.68 -1.84 18.05
C SER A 95 -5.40 -1.08 18.44
N ALA A 96 -4.39 -1.83 18.86
CA ALA A 96 -3.04 -1.27 18.91
C ALA A 96 -2.62 -0.73 17.54
N ARG A 97 -1.68 0.22 17.54
CA ARG A 97 -1.11 0.75 16.30
C ARG A 97 -0.41 -0.38 15.54
N GLU A 98 -0.67 -0.44 14.25
CA GLU A 98 -0.03 -1.38 13.33
C GLU A 98 0.70 -0.63 12.23
N VAL A 99 1.85 -1.17 11.84
CA VAL A 99 2.66 -0.71 10.71
C VAL A 99 2.96 -1.92 9.84
N THR A 100 2.72 -1.81 8.54
CA THR A 100 3.06 -2.87 7.58
C THR A 100 4.33 -2.53 6.85
N MET A 101 5.24 -3.50 6.79
CA MET A 101 6.51 -3.35 6.07
C MET A 101 6.63 -4.46 5.02
N PRO A 102 6.87 -4.11 3.75
CA PRO A 102 7.18 -5.11 2.75
C PRO A 102 8.53 -5.76 3.06
N VAL A 103 8.54 -7.09 2.97
CA VAL A 103 9.74 -7.91 3.19
C VAL A 103 10.68 -7.82 1.99
N ASP A 104 10.12 -7.77 0.79
CA ASP A 104 10.91 -7.74 -0.42
C ASP A 104 11.53 -6.34 -0.65
N PRO A 105 12.88 -6.24 -0.79
CA PRO A 105 13.53 -4.98 -1.11
C PRO A 105 13.21 -4.59 -2.56
N TRP A 106 13.42 -3.31 -2.91
CA TRP A 106 13.45 -2.93 -4.32
C TRP A 106 14.57 -3.69 -5.04
N PRO A 107 14.39 -4.20 -6.27
CA PRO A 107 13.23 -4.07 -7.17
C PRO A 107 12.16 -5.17 -7.05
N TYR A 108 12.25 -6.03 -6.05
CA TYR A 108 11.46 -7.27 -5.96
C TYR A 108 10.11 -7.11 -5.27
N SER A 109 9.87 -5.97 -4.61
CA SER A 109 8.55 -5.60 -4.12
C SER A 109 7.54 -5.50 -5.27
N GLU A 110 6.24 -5.62 -4.99
CA GLU A 110 5.20 -5.52 -6.03
C GLU A 110 5.29 -4.22 -6.84
N ALA A 111 5.50 -3.09 -6.14
CA ALA A 111 5.73 -1.80 -6.80
C ALA A 111 7.02 -1.80 -7.63
N GLY A 112 8.10 -2.40 -7.12
CA GLY A 112 9.35 -2.56 -7.85
C GLY A 112 9.19 -3.38 -9.13
N LEU A 113 8.47 -4.50 -9.07
CA LEU A 113 8.19 -5.36 -10.21
C LEU A 113 7.31 -4.66 -11.24
N PHE A 114 6.31 -3.87 -10.81
CA PHE A 114 5.50 -3.05 -11.71
C PHE A 114 6.35 -2.04 -12.48
N HIS A 115 7.20 -1.27 -11.79
CA HIS A 115 8.11 -0.31 -12.42
C HIS A 115 9.17 -0.98 -13.31
N ARG A 116 9.72 -2.12 -12.88
CA ARG A 116 10.62 -2.93 -13.71
C ARG A 116 9.95 -3.44 -14.97
N GLY A 117 8.69 -3.90 -14.87
CA GLY A 117 7.88 -4.31 -16.01
C GLY A 117 7.72 -3.18 -17.03
N MET A 118 7.33 -1.99 -16.58
CA MET A 118 7.24 -0.80 -17.46
C MET A 118 8.59 -0.47 -18.11
N THR A 119 9.68 -0.51 -17.35
CA THR A 119 11.05 -0.26 -17.84
C THR A 119 11.42 -1.25 -18.96
N VAL A 120 11.15 -2.55 -18.75
CA VAL A 120 11.37 -3.61 -19.75
C VAL A 120 10.52 -3.38 -21.01
N CYS A 121 9.24 -3.03 -20.87
CA CYS A 121 8.37 -2.74 -22.02
C CYS A 121 8.91 -1.58 -22.87
N VAL A 122 9.40 -0.51 -22.25
CA VAL A 122 10.00 0.64 -22.97
C VAL A 122 11.30 0.23 -23.67
N MET A 123 12.15 -0.59 -23.02
CA MET A 123 13.38 -1.12 -23.64
C MET A 123 13.08 -2.05 -24.83
N VAL A 124 12.04 -2.88 -24.75
CA VAL A 124 11.60 -3.71 -25.88
C VAL A 124 11.08 -2.84 -27.03
N ALA A 125 10.30 -1.79 -26.73
CA ALA A 125 9.87 -0.83 -27.74
C ALA A 125 11.07 -0.11 -28.40
N ALA A 126 12.13 0.20 -27.63
CA ALA A 126 13.36 0.79 -28.13
C ALA A 126 14.10 -0.10 -29.15
N LEU A 127 13.88 -1.42 -29.14
CA LEU A 127 14.47 -2.35 -30.11
C LEU A 127 13.69 -2.41 -31.43
N ALA A 128 12.40 -2.02 -31.45
CA ALA A 128 11.53 -2.25 -32.61
C ALA A 128 12.03 -1.55 -33.89
N LEU A 129 12.35 -0.25 -33.81
CA LEU A 129 12.83 0.52 -34.96
C LEU A 129 14.21 0.09 -35.47
N PRO A 130 15.26 -0.06 -34.63
CA PRO A 130 16.57 -0.46 -35.13
C PRO A 130 16.57 -1.89 -35.68
N VAL A 131 15.77 -2.81 -35.11
CA VAL A 131 15.59 -4.16 -35.67
C VAL A 131 14.87 -4.08 -37.02
N GLY A 132 13.81 -3.29 -37.16
CA GLY A 132 13.13 -3.09 -38.44
C GLY A 132 14.05 -2.48 -39.51
N MET A 133 14.81 -1.46 -39.15
CA MET A 133 15.77 -0.79 -40.04
C MET A 133 16.95 -1.68 -40.43
N PHE A 134 17.31 -2.66 -39.61
CA PHE A 134 18.39 -3.61 -39.92
C PHE A 134 18.13 -4.36 -41.23
N PHE A 135 16.88 -4.71 -41.52
CA PHE A 135 16.51 -5.41 -42.76
C PHE A 135 16.50 -4.53 -44.01
N VAL A 136 16.58 -3.21 -43.85
CA VAL A 136 16.52 -2.22 -44.96
C VAL A 136 17.84 -1.44 -45.09
N ALA A 137 18.81 -1.68 -44.20
CA ALA A 137 20.11 -1.05 -44.22
C ALA A 137 20.85 -1.36 -45.53
N ARG A 138 21.50 -0.34 -46.12
CA ARG A 138 22.15 -0.44 -47.43
C ARG A 138 23.66 -0.27 -47.39
N SER A 139 24.21 0.16 -46.26
CA SER A 139 25.66 0.34 -46.09
C SER A 139 26.19 -0.33 -44.83
N VAL A 140 27.48 -0.67 -44.84
CA VAL A 140 28.17 -1.24 -43.67
C VAL A 140 28.09 -0.31 -42.46
N ALA A 141 28.20 1.00 -42.68
CA ALA A 141 28.09 1.99 -41.61
C ALA A 141 26.69 1.99 -40.96
N GLU A 142 25.63 1.87 -41.75
CA GLU A 142 24.26 1.76 -41.24
C GLU A 142 24.07 0.47 -40.43
N VAL A 143 24.55 -0.66 -40.95
CA VAL A 143 24.50 -1.95 -40.25
C VAL A 143 25.23 -1.88 -38.90
N LEU A 144 26.45 -1.33 -38.88
CA LEU A 144 27.23 -1.17 -37.65
C LEU A 144 26.51 -0.29 -36.62
N ALA A 145 25.94 0.85 -37.05
CA ALA A 145 25.20 1.74 -36.15
C ALA A 145 23.99 1.05 -35.51
N LEU A 146 23.25 0.25 -36.29
CA LEU A 146 22.08 -0.49 -35.81
C LEU A 146 22.49 -1.62 -34.86
N VAL A 147 23.52 -2.41 -35.20
CA VAL A 147 24.02 -3.49 -34.35
C VAL A 147 24.53 -2.96 -33.02
N VAL A 148 25.31 -1.88 -33.02
CA VAL A 148 25.80 -1.25 -31.79
C VAL A 148 24.63 -0.76 -30.93
N THR A 149 23.63 -0.11 -31.53
CA THR A 149 22.45 0.37 -30.80
C THR A 149 21.66 -0.79 -30.18
N ILE A 150 21.40 -1.85 -30.96
CA ILE A 150 20.71 -3.05 -30.49
C ILE A 150 21.50 -3.71 -29.35
N ALA A 151 22.83 -3.80 -29.47
CA ALA A 151 23.69 -4.36 -28.44
C ALA A 151 23.63 -3.55 -27.14
N ILE A 152 23.69 -2.22 -27.20
CA ILE A 152 23.58 -1.35 -26.02
C ILE A 152 22.24 -1.59 -25.29
N VAL A 153 21.13 -1.56 -26.03
CA VAL A 153 19.79 -1.77 -25.45
C VAL A 153 19.66 -3.20 -24.91
N GLY A 154 20.16 -4.21 -25.65
CA GLY A 154 20.14 -5.60 -25.23
C GLY A 154 20.94 -5.86 -23.95
N LEU A 155 22.13 -5.28 -23.83
CA LEU A 155 22.97 -5.37 -22.64
C LEU A 155 22.31 -4.73 -21.40
N ALA A 156 21.47 -3.71 -21.57
CA ALA A 156 20.68 -3.14 -20.48
C ALA A 156 19.42 -3.96 -20.18
N LEU A 157 18.75 -4.47 -21.21
CA LEU A 157 17.49 -5.20 -21.12
C LEU A 157 17.65 -6.55 -20.41
N VAL A 158 18.67 -7.33 -20.78
CA VAL A 158 18.87 -8.69 -20.25
C VAL A 158 18.97 -8.74 -18.73
N PRO A 159 19.88 -8.00 -18.05
CA PRO A 159 19.96 -8.03 -16.59
C PRO A 159 18.71 -7.45 -15.94
N THR A 160 18.10 -6.42 -16.54
CA THR A 160 16.86 -5.81 -16.04
C THR A 160 15.73 -6.83 -16.02
N ALA A 161 15.55 -7.58 -17.12
CA ALA A 161 14.53 -8.61 -17.24
C ALA A 161 14.82 -9.82 -16.35
N ALA A 162 16.08 -10.25 -16.27
CA ALA A 162 16.50 -11.36 -15.41
C ALA A 162 16.26 -11.08 -13.92
N SER A 163 16.42 -9.83 -13.50
CA SER A 163 16.18 -9.41 -12.11
C SER A 163 14.73 -9.65 -11.67
N MET A 164 13.75 -9.64 -12.58
CA MET A 164 12.34 -9.83 -12.21
C MET A 164 12.00 -11.26 -11.76
N ARG A 165 12.86 -12.24 -12.04
CA ARG A 165 12.59 -13.66 -11.75
C ARG A 165 13.01 -14.10 -10.35
N HIS A 166 13.87 -13.34 -9.68
CA HIS A 166 14.44 -13.71 -8.39
C HIS A 166 13.68 -12.99 -7.28
N ARG A 167 13.28 -13.68 -6.21
CA ARG A 167 12.82 -13.04 -4.97
C ARG A 167 13.83 -13.39 -3.87
N PRO A 168 14.60 -12.44 -3.36
CA PRO A 168 15.78 -12.75 -2.54
C PRO A 168 15.48 -13.04 -1.07
N VAL A 169 14.25 -12.81 -0.58
CA VAL A 169 13.95 -12.92 0.84
C VAL A 169 13.07 -14.15 1.12
N ASP A 170 13.51 -14.98 2.05
CA ASP A 170 12.72 -16.11 2.54
C ASP A 170 11.60 -15.65 3.48
N ILE A 171 10.63 -16.52 3.72
CA ILE A 171 9.53 -16.23 4.64
C ILE A 171 10.11 -16.16 6.06
N PRO A 172 9.85 -15.08 6.84
CA PRO A 172 10.32 -15.00 8.22
C PRO A 172 9.81 -16.19 9.04
N GLU A 173 10.73 -16.97 9.59
CA GLU A 173 10.40 -18.14 10.40
C GLU A 173 9.80 -17.72 11.76
N GLY A 174 8.83 -18.50 12.25
CA GLY A 174 8.26 -18.31 13.59
C GLY A 174 7.20 -17.21 13.74
N LEU A 175 6.90 -16.45 12.68
CA LEU A 175 5.77 -15.51 12.69
C LEU A 175 4.45 -16.20 12.31
N PRO A 176 3.35 -15.91 13.04
CA PRO A 176 2.01 -16.33 12.63
C PRO A 176 1.67 -15.83 11.22
N LEU A 177 1.06 -16.69 10.40
CA LEU A 177 0.60 -16.35 9.06
C LEU A 177 -0.80 -15.74 9.12
N GLU A 178 -0.93 -14.47 8.75
CA GLU A 178 -2.22 -13.76 8.72
C GLU A 178 -2.37 -13.01 7.39
N ALA A 179 -3.33 -13.41 6.56
CA ALA A 179 -3.66 -12.69 5.34
C ALA A 179 -4.50 -11.45 5.65
N SER A 180 -4.16 -10.31 5.04
CA SER A 180 -4.84 -9.03 5.24
C SER A 180 -6.15 -8.86 4.44
N VAL A 181 -6.52 -9.87 3.65
CA VAL A 181 -7.82 -9.98 2.98
C VAL A 181 -8.35 -11.38 3.26
N SER A 182 -9.54 -11.47 3.85
CA SER A 182 -10.30 -12.70 3.86
C SER A 182 -10.89 -12.89 2.47
N ASP A 183 -10.07 -13.31 1.50
CA ASP A 183 -10.52 -13.93 0.24
C ASP A 183 -10.97 -15.38 0.50
N ALA A 184 -11.32 -15.72 1.74
CA ALA A 184 -12.20 -16.82 2.02
C ALA A 184 -13.55 -16.46 1.39
N GLY A 185 -13.75 -16.92 0.15
CA GLY A 185 -15.09 -17.09 -0.37
C GLY A 185 -15.89 -17.81 0.70
N THR A 186 -16.83 -17.09 1.31
CA THR A 186 -17.80 -17.68 2.23
C THR A 186 -18.62 -18.67 1.43
N THR A 187 -18.26 -19.95 1.45
CA THR A 187 -19.13 -21.00 0.94
C THR A 187 -20.16 -21.28 2.01
N HIS A 188 -21.41 -20.92 1.74
CA HIS A 188 -22.54 -21.15 2.64
C HIS A 188 -23.07 -22.56 2.39
N ASP A 189 -22.42 -23.57 2.98
CA ASP A 189 -22.87 -24.96 2.95
C ASP A 189 -23.53 -25.30 4.29
N ASP A 190 -24.78 -25.77 4.25
CA ASP A 190 -25.55 -26.25 5.40
C ASP A 190 -25.55 -25.35 6.67
N GLY A 191 -25.72 -24.05 6.50
CA GLY A 191 -25.94 -23.11 7.62
C GLY A 191 -24.73 -22.88 8.53
N ARG A 192 -23.53 -23.34 8.14
CA ARG A 192 -22.28 -23.07 8.85
C ARG A 192 -21.34 -22.24 7.98
N VAL A 193 -20.82 -21.15 8.53
CA VAL A 193 -19.84 -20.29 7.87
C VAL A 193 -18.47 -20.94 8.01
N ARG A 194 -17.92 -21.52 6.93
CA ARG A 194 -16.55 -22.05 6.90
C ARG A 194 -15.59 -21.02 6.30
N VAL A 195 -14.52 -20.70 7.02
CA VAL A 195 -13.42 -19.84 6.54
C VAL A 195 -12.31 -20.74 6.00
N LEU A 196 -12.15 -20.75 4.68
CA LEU A 196 -11.10 -21.51 3.99
C LEU A 196 -9.76 -20.77 4.06
N GLY A 197 -8.69 -21.48 4.40
CA GLY A 197 -7.33 -20.93 4.40
C GLY A 197 -6.71 -20.87 3.00
N VAL A 198 -5.51 -20.29 2.90
CA VAL A 198 -4.77 -19.95 1.67
C VAL A 198 -4.48 -21.13 0.72
N HIS A 199 -4.62 -22.38 1.17
CA HIS A 199 -4.44 -23.59 0.33
C HIS A 199 -5.73 -24.38 0.08
N GLY A 200 -6.92 -23.82 0.34
CA GLY A 200 -8.18 -24.57 0.31
C GLY A 200 -8.29 -25.63 1.41
N GLN A 201 -7.30 -25.70 2.32
CA GLN A 201 -7.38 -26.48 3.53
C GLN A 201 -8.32 -25.75 4.50
N ALA A 202 -9.32 -26.48 5.00
CA ALA A 202 -10.11 -26.03 6.15
C ALA A 202 -9.13 -25.67 7.26
N THR A 203 -9.21 -24.44 7.76
CA THR A 203 -8.52 -24.05 8.98
C THR A 203 -8.91 -25.09 10.03
N THR A 204 -7.92 -25.85 10.50
CA THR A 204 -8.12 -27.09 11.27
C THR A 204 -9.23 -26.89 12.29
N ASP A 205 -10.18 -27.83 12.38
CA ASP A 205 -11.45 -27.76 13.13
C ASP A 205 -11.34 -27.06 14.50
N ARG A 206 -10.19 -27.14 15.18
CA ARG A 206 -9.89 -26.43 16.44
C ARG A 206 -10.02 -24.91 16.40
N ALA A 207 -9.56 -24.23 15.34
CA ALA A 207 -9.60 -22.77 15.25
C ALA A 207 -11.01 -22.26 14.93
N GLY A 208 -11.75 -23.00 14.10
CA GLY A 208 -13.17 -22.78 13.87
C GLY A 208 -14.00 -23.02 15.13
N ASP A 209 -13.76 -24.13 15.81
CA ASP A 209 -14.40 -24.46 17.10
C ASP A 209 -14.09 -23.41 18.18
N GLU A 210 -12.88 -22.86 18.19
CA GLU A 210 -12.48 -21.80 19.12
C GLU A 210 -13.13 -20.45 18.77
N ALA A 211 -13.21 -20.10 17.48
CA ALA A 211 -13.96 -18.94 17.02
C ALA A 211 -15.45 -19.06 17.37
N ASP A 212 -16.08 -20.22 17.12
CA ASP A 212 -17.47 -20.50 17.48
C ASP A 212 -17.69 -20.47 18.99
N ARG A 213 -16.76 -21.01 19.78
CA ARG A 213 -16.79 -20.89 21.25
C ARG A 213 -16.69 -19.45 21.71
N LEU A 214 -15.82 -18.64 21.10
CA LEU A 214 -15.65 -17.23 21.45
C LEU A 214 -16.88 -16.41 21.03
N ILE A 215 -17.46 -16.69 19.85
CA ILE A 215 -18.70 -16.06 19.37
C ILE A 215 -19.89 -16.47 20.25
N ALA A 216 -20.00 -17.73 20.67
CA ALA A 216 -21.02 -18.18 21.60
C ALA A 216 -20.84 -17.54 22.99
N ARG A 217 -19.60 -17.45 23.47
CA ARG A 217 -19.26 -16.90 24.79
C ARG A 217 -19.43 -15.39 24.86
N TYR A 218 -19.09 -14.65 23.80
CA TYR A 218 -19.03 -13.20 23.81
C TYR A 218 -20.01 -12.51 22.86
N GLY A 219 -20.68 -13.24 21.96
CA GLY A 219 -21.53 -12.65 20.91
C GLY A 219 -22.74 -11.87 21.41
N ALA A 220 -23.22 -12.15 22.64
CA ALA A 220 -24.24 -11.32 23.28
C ALA A 220 -23.67 -9.98 23.78
N ARG A 221 -22.47 -10.00 24.38
CA ARG A 221 -21.74 -8.81 24.84
C ARG A 221 -21.33 -7.90 23.68
N TRP A 222 -20.87 -8.49 22.56
CA TRP A 222 -20.49 -7.73 21.37
C TRP A 222 -21.69 -7.06 20.70
N ARG A 223 -22.86 -7.71 20.71
CA ARG A 223 -24.12 -7.11 20.24
C ARG A 223 -24.61 -5.99 21.16
N SER A 224 -24.47 -6.13 22.48
CA SER A 224 -24.80 -5.05 23.41
C SER A 224 -23.85 -3.87 23.27
N ASP A 225 -22.54 -4.11 23.13
CA ASP A 225 -21.55 -3.04 22.99
C ASP A 225 -21.71 -2.29 21.67
N ARG A 226 -21.99 -2.98 20.56
CA ARG A 226 -22.26 -2.33 19.26
C ARG A 226 -23.53 -1.48 19.31
N THR A 227 -24.58 -1.96 20.00
CA THR A 227 -25.81 -1.19 20.21
C THR A 227 -25.57 0.01 21.11
N ARG A 228 -24.74 -0.14 22.15
CA ARG A 228 -24.35 0.92 23.08
C ARG A 228 -23.51 2.00 22.41
N TYR A 229 -22.58 1.63 21.53
CA TYR A 229 -21.80 2.59 20.73
C TYR A 229 -22.71 3.38 19.79
N ARG A 230 -23.64 2.70 19.10
CA ARG A 230 -24.59 3.36 18.20
C ARG A 230 -25.52 4.31 18.94
N SER A 231 -25.96 3.95 20.16
CA SER A 231 -26.78 4.85 20.98
C SER A 231 -25.99 6.04 21.54
N VAL A 232 -24.71 5.86 21.87
CA VAL A 232 -23.81 6.96 22.28
C VAL A 232 -23.55 7.92 21.11
N GLU A 233 -23.30 7.40 19.91
CA GLU A 233 -23.13 8.20 18.70
C GLU A 233 -24.41 8.99 18.36
N GLN A 234 -25.58 8.33 18.43
CA GLN A 234 -26.87 8.99 18.24
C GLN A 234 -27.17 10.06 19.29
N ALA A 235 -26.81 9.82 20.56
CA ALA A 235 -26.96 10.80 21.63
C ALA A 235 -26.03 12.01 21.43
N ALA A 236 -24.79 11.80 21.01
CA ALA A 236 -23.84 12.87 20.70
C ALA A 236 -24.32 13.73 19.52
N VAL A 237 -24.89 13.12 18.48
CA VAL A 237 -25.48 13.84 17.34
C VAL A 237 -26.71 14.66 17.77
N ALA A 238 -27.58 14.09 18.60
CA ALA A 238 -28.75 14.81 19.12
C ALA A 238 -28.35 16.02 20.00
N GLU A 239 -27.32 15.87 20.83
CA GLU A 239 -26.80 16.96 21.66
C GLU A 239 -26.15 18.06 20.82
N ALA A 240 -25.40 17.72 19.77
CA ALA A 240 -24.84 18.68 18.83
C ALA A 240 -25.93 19.46 18.07
N GLN A 241 -27.00 18.77 17.65
CA GLN A 241 -28.15 19.40 17.01
C GLN A 241 -28.89 20.35 17.97
N ALA A 242 -29.09 19.95 19.23
CA ALA A 242 -29.71 20.79 20.25
C ALA A 242 -28.90 22.06 20.54
N ARG A 243 -27.57 21.94 20.65
CA ARG A 243 -26.67 23.09 20.81
C ARG A 243 -26.73 24.04 19.60
N SER A 244 -26.74 23.49 18.38
CA SER A 244 -26.85 24.32 17.16
C SER A 244 -28.20 25.06 17.05
N ALA A 245 -29.29 24.43 17.51
CA ALA A 245 -30.62 25.04 17.52
C ALA A 245 -30.72 26.14 18.59
N PHE A 246 -30.08 25.94 19.74
CA PHE A 246 -29.99 26.94 20.81
C PHE A 246 -29.18 28.17 20.35
N ASP A 247 -28.01 27.97 19.75
CA ASP A 247 -27.20 29.07 19.20
C ASP A 247 -27.93 29.82 18.09
N ARG A 248 -28.65 29.10 17.22
CA ARG A 248 -29.46 29.73 16.17
C ARG A 248 -30.57 30.61 16.75
N ARG A 249 -31.28 30.14 17.79
CA ARG A 249 -32.29 30.97 18.50
C ARG A 249 -31.68 32.18 19.20
N ARG A 250 -30.48 32.06 19.77
CA ARG A 250 -29.75 33.18 20.36
C ARG A 250 -29.36 34.23 19.31
N TYR A 251 -28.93 33.77 18.14
CA TYR A 251 -28.57 34.64 17.02
C TYR A 251 -29.77 35.47 16.53
N TYR A 252 -30.94 34.84 16.33
CA TYR A 252 -32.15 35.55 15.89
C TYR A 252 -32.76 36.46 16.97
N ARG A 253 -32.68 36.10 18.25
CA ARG A 253 -33.14 36.99 19.34
C ARG A 253 -32.26 38.26 19.43
N GLY A 254 -30.96 38.14 19.17
CA GLY A 254 -30.04 39.28 19.15
C GLY A 254 -30.27 40.25 17.98
N THR A 255 -30.84 39.78 16.86
CA THR A 255 -31.19 40.66 15.73
C THR A 255 -32.48 41.45 15.97
N ASP A 256 -33.47 40.86 16.66
CA ASP A 256 -34.74 41.53 16.98
C ASP A 256 -34.54 42.70 17.96
N ASP A 257 -33.63 42.57 18.93
CA ASP A 257 -33.30 43.65 19.88
C ASP A 257 -32.59 44.84 19.20
N VAL A 258 -31.84 44.60 18.11
CA VAL A 258 -31.14 45.65 17.35
C VAL A 258 -32.11 46.46 16.48
N ASP A 259 -33.13 45.82 15.91
CA ASP A 259 -34.16 46.50 15.11
C ASP A 259 -35.18 47.28 15.98
N ALA A 260 -35.46 46.79 17.20
CA ALA A 260 -36.28 47.52 18.18
C ALA A 260 -35.61 48.81 18.71
N GLY A 261 -34.28 48.87 18.72
CA GLY A 261 -33.52 50.07 19.08
C GLY A 261 -33.49 51.14 17.97
N ARG A 262 -33.63 50.75 16.70
CA ARG A 262 -33.52 51.64 15.52
C ARG A 262 -34.81 52.40 15.20
N SER A 263 -35.93 51.98 15.79
CA SER A 263 -37.26 52.58 15.59
C SER A 263 -37.64 53.63 16.64
N ARG A 264 -36.70 54.00 17.54
CA ARG A 264 -36.89 55.00 18.61
C ARG A 264 -36.05 56.29 18.46
N THR A 265 -35.50 56.56 17.28
CA THR A 265 -34.83 57.84 16.95
C THR A 265 -35.57 58.59 15.88
#